data_AF-A0A354Z3W2-F1
#
_entry.id   AF-A0A354Z3W2-F1
#
_cell.length_a   1.000
_cell.length_b   1.000
_cell.length_c   1.000
_cell.angle_alpha   90.00
_cell.angle_beta   90.00
_cell.angle_gamma   90.00
#
_symmetry.space_group_name_H-M   'P 1'
#
loop_
_entity.id
_entity.type
_entity.pdbx_description
1 polymer ?
#
loop_
_entity_poly.entity_id
_entity_poly.type
_entity_poly.pdbx_seq_one_letter_code
_entity_poly.pdbx_strand_id
1 'polypeptide(L)'
;AVVCLVLGLGLVAFRDPNGIRPLVLGHRRVAAGDEYVLASESVALDILGFRRLRDVLPGEGLVVTGDGQLHSRPCAEPRPHAPCIFEYVYFARPDSMIEDISVHKARMRMGVALGEKLLRLRPDHDIDTVIPIPDTSRTSALELANVLGVKYR
;
A
#
# COMPACT_ATOMS: atom_id res chain seq x y z
N ALA A 1 0.12 -10.62 7.65
CA ALA A 1 1.01 -9.83 8.50
C ALA A 1 0.46 -9.83 9.92
N VAL A 2 1.33 -9.97 10.91
CA VAL A 2 0.98 -9.96 12.33
C VAL A 2 1.95 -9.03 13.06
N VAL A 3 1.44 -8.27 14.02
CA VAL A 3 2.22 -7.47 14.97
C VAL A 3 1.72 -7.84 16.37
N CYS A 4 2.62 -8.17 17.28
CA CYS A 4 2.29 -8.50 18.66
C CYS A 4 3.38 -8.03 19.62
N LEU A 5 3.03 -7.95 20.90
CA LEU A 5 3.97 -7.72 21.99
C LEU A 5 4.22 -9.06 22.70
N VAL A 6 5.48 -9.39 22.92
CA VAL A 6 5.91 -10.56 23.69
C VAL A 6 6.59 -10.08 24.97
N LEU A 7 6.01 -10.44 26.12
CA LEU A 7 6.53 -10.03 27.43
C LEU A 7 7.98 -10.49 27.63
N GLY A 8 8.81 -9.59 28.14
CA GLY A 8 10.25 -9.85 28.35
C GLY A 8 11.11 -9.79 27.08
N LEU A 9 10.51 -9.66 25.89
CA LEU A 9 11.24 -9.51 24.62
C LEU A 9 11.04 -8.13 24.01
N GLY A 10 9.80 -7.79 23.66
CA GLY A 10 9.46 -6.56 22.93
C GLY A 10 8.41 -6.79 21.85
N LEU A 11 8.40 -5.92 20.85
CA LEU A 11 7.51 -6.02 19.70
C LEU A 11 8.03 -7.07 18.73
N VAL A 12 7.16 -7.96 18.27
CA VAL A 12 7.43 -8.93 17.22
C VAL A 12 6.47 -8.69 16.08
N ALA A 13 6.97 -8.71 14.84
CA ALA A 13 6.12 -8.73 13.67
C ALA A 13 6.64 -9.70 12.63
N PHE A 14 5.75 -10.15 11.75
CA PHE A 14 6.13 -10.96 10.61
C PHE A 14 5.13 -10.84 9.48
N ARG A 15 5.61 -11.14 8.27
CA ARG A 15 4.80 -11.16 7.05
C ARG A 15 4.77 -12.57 6.47
N ASP A 16 3.65 -12.95 5.88
CA ASP A 16 3.52 -14.27 5.26
C ASP A 16 4.52 -14.43 4.10
N PRO A 17 4.93 -15.66 3.73
CA PRO A 17 5.98 -15.90 2.72
C PRO A 17 5.62 -15.42 1.31
N ASN A 18 4.34 -15.21 1.02
CA ASN A 18 3.86 -14.68 -0.24
C ASN A 18 3.74 -13.14 -0.22
N GLY A 19 3.86 -12.49 0.93
CA GLY A 19 3.70 -11.04 1.08
C GLY A 19 2.27 -10.56 0.82
N ILE A 20 1.25 -11.38 1.07
CA ILE A 20 -0.13 -11.07 0.69
C ILE A 20 -0.64 -9.81 1.39
N ARG A 21 -0.44 -9.72 2.71
CA ARG A 21 -0.93 -8.59 3.51
C ARG A 21 0.17 -7.54 3.71
N PRO A 22 -0.11 -6.24 3.51
CA PRO A 22 0.89 -5.19 3.63
C PRO A 22 1.34 -5.01 5.08
N LEU A 23 2.61 -4.66 5.25
CA LEU A 23 3.21 -4.32 6.52
C LEU A 23 4.42 -3.43 6.26
N VAL A 24 4.44 -2.24 6.83
CA VAL A 24 5.49 -1.25 6.64
C VAL A 24 6.17 -0.92 7.97
N LEU A 25 7.49 -0.75 7.91
CA LEU A 25 8.34 -0.36 9.03
C LEU A 25 8.69 1.12 8.93
N GLY A 26 8.45 1.85 10.01
CA GLY A 26 8.86 3.25 10.19
C GLY A 26 9.87 3.40 11.32
N HIS A 27 10.59 4.51 11.29
CA HIS A 27 11.61 4.88 12.28
C HIS A 27 11.57 6.37 12.58
N ARG A 28 11.91 6.71 13.83
CA ARG A 28 12.15 8.07 14.28
C ARG A 28 13.28 8.06 15.30
N ARG A 29 14.15 9.08 15.23
CA ARG A 29 15.17 9.30 16.24
C ARG A 29 14.71 10.37 17.22
N VAL A 30 14.80 10.06 18.51
CA VAL A 30 14.48 10.96 19.63
C VAL A 30 15.68 11.05 20.58
N ALA A 31 15.63 11.99 21.54
CA ALA A 31 16.72 12.16 22.51
C ALA A 31 17.00 10.88 23.34
N ALA A 32 15.96 10.09 23.60
CA ALA A 32 16.03 8.85 24.37
C ALA A 32 16.50 7.63 23.56
N GLY A 33 16.66 7.73 22.24
CA GLY A 33 17.06 6.62 21.38
C GLY A 33 16.32 6.56 20.05
N ASP A 34 16.34 5.38 19.43
CA ASP A 34 15.62 5.09 18.20
C ASP A 34 14.24 4.46 18.50
N GLU A 35 13.19 4.99 17.89
CA GLU A 35 11.83 4.47 17.96
C GLU A 35 11.46 3.79 16.64
N TYR A 36 10.76 2.67 16.72
CA TYR A 36 10.26 1.94 15.56
C TYR A 36 8.75 1.78 15.63
N VAL A 37 8.10 1.83 14.47
CA VAL A 37 6.65 1.61 14.34
C VAL A 37 6.38 0.65 13.20
N LEU A 38 5.36 -0.19 13.35
CA LEU A 38 4.83 -1.01 12.28
C LEU A 38 3.36 -0.73 12.08
N ALA A 39 2.95 -0.69 10.82
CA ALA A 39 1.57 -0.48 10.44
C ALA A 39 1.23 -1.25 9.16
N SER A 40 -0.05 -1.48 8.91
CA SER A 40 -0.51 -2.04 7.63
C SER A 40 -0.30 -1.08 6.46
N GLU A 41 -0.32 0.23 6.72
CA GLU A 41 -0.26 1.27 5.69
C GLU A 41 0.70 2.40 6.09
N SER A 42 1.41 2.98 5.12
CA SER A 42 2.40 4.04 5.37
C SER A 42 1.80 5.32 5.93
N VAL A 43 0.53 5.61 5.63
CA VAL A 43 -0.13 6.83 6.11
C VAL A 43 -0.18 6.91 7.65
N ALA A 44 -0.16 5.78 8.35
CA ALA A 44 -0.07 5.77 9.81
C ALA A 44 1.29 6.31 10.31
N LEU A 45 2.37 6.06 9.56
CA LEU A 45 3.70 6.56 9.88
C LEU A 45 3.72 8.08 9.68
N ASP A 46 3.17 8.55 8.57
CA ASP A 46 3.11 9.98 8.23
C ASP A 46 2.33 10.78 9.29
N ILE A 47 1.14 10.29 9.69
CA ILE A 47 0.30 10.91 10.72
C ILE A 47 1.05 11.00 12.07
N LEU A 48 1.83 9.98 12.41
CA LEU A 48 2.56 9.91 13.67
C LEU A 48 3.95 10.56 13.59
N GLY A 49 4.37 11.10 12.45
CA GLY A 49 5.68 11.73 12.26
C GLY A 49 6.86 10.75 12.26
N PHE A 50 6.64 9.52 11.81
CA PHE A 50 7.70 8.54 11.57
C PHE A 50 8.14 8.58 10.12
N ARG A 51 9.45 8.45 9.89
CA ARG A 51 9.98 8.26 8.54
C ARG A 51 9.75 6.80 8.12
N ARG A 52 9.17 6.59 6.93
CA ARG A 52 9.14 5.25 6.31
C ARG A 52 10.56 4.75 6.04
N LEU A 53 10.88 3.56 6.54
CA LEU A 53 12.12 2.85 6.22
C LEU A 53 11.93 1.98 4.99
N ARG A 54 11.04 0.98 5.06
CA ARG A 54 10.73 0.02 4.00
C ARG A 54 9.50 -0.82 4.35
N ASP A 55 8.97 -1.53 3.37
CA ASP A 55 8.05 -2.62 3.61
C ASP A 55 8.77 -3.81 4.26
N VAL A 56 8.05 -4.57 5.07
CA VAL A 56 8.50 -5.85 5.61
C VAL A 56 8.47 -6.88 4.49
N LEU A 57 9.57 -7.60 4.30
CA LEU A 57 9.73 -8.52 3.18
C LEU A 57 8.84 -9.77 3.36
N PRO A 58 8.42 -10.43 2.26
CA PRO A 58 7.72 -11.71 2.35
C PRO A 58 8.51 -12.73 3.17
N GLY A 59 7.86 -13.34 4.17
CA GLY A 59 8.49 -14.32 5.06
C GLY A 59 9.49 -13.76 6.07
N GLU A 60 9.64 -12.44 6.16
CA GLU A 60 10.49 -11.79 7.15
C GLU A 60 9.82 -11.75 8.53
N GLY A 61 10.60 -12.08 9.56
CA GLY A 61 10.29 -11.82 10.95
C GLY A 61 11.21 -10.75 11.51
N LEU A 62 10.65 -9.89 12.36
CA LEU A 62 11.34 -8.78 12.99
C LEU A 62 10.98 -8.67 14.48
N VAL A 63 11.95 -8.20 15.26
CA VAL A 63 11.83 -7.96 16.69
C VAL A 63 12.38 -6.58 16.99
N VAL A 64 11.60 -5.75 17.68
CA VAL A 64 12.08 -4.52 18.33
C VAL A 64 12.10 -4.77 19.82
N THR A 65 13.29 -4.85 20.40
CA THR A 65 13.48 -5.16 21.81
C THR A 65 13.08 -3.99 22.71
N GLY A 66 12.86 -4.26 24.00
CA GLY A 66 12.48 -3.23 24.98
C GLY A 66 13.50 -2.08 25.15
N ASP A 67 14.76 -2.30 24.79
CA ASP A 67 15.84 -1.30 24.77
C ASP A 67 15.98 -0.61 23.39
N GLY A 68 15.08 -0.87 22.45
CA GLY A 68 14.99 -0.17 21.17
C GLY A 68 15.86 -0.74 20.04
N GLN A 69 16.41 -1.96 20.17
CA GLN A 69 17.17 -2.58 19.08
C GLN A 69 16.25 -3.29 18.08
N LEU A 70 16.49 -3.07 16.79
CA LEU A 70 15.78 -3.76 15.71
C LEU A 70 16.59 -4.98 15.22
N HIS A 71 15.96 -6.15 15.28
CA HIS A 71 16.44 -7.37 14.64
C HIS A 71 15.49 -7.77 13.51
N SER A 72 16.03 -8.21 12.37
CA SER A 72 15.24 -8.62 11.21
C SER A 72 15.89 -9.80 10.52
N ARG A 73 15.11 -10.85 10.19
CA ARG A 73 15.61 -12.07 9.55
C ARG A 73 14.55 -12.68 8.63
N PRO A 74 14.95 -13.34 7.53
CA PRO A 74 14.10 -14.29 6.84
C PRO A 74 13.72 -15.44 7.80
N CYS A 75 12.44 -15.76 7.91
CA CYS A 75 11.92 -16.81 8.79
C CYS A 75 11.15 -17.89 8.02
N ALA A 76 11.10 -17.80 6.70
CA ALA A 76 10.44 -18.77 5.83
C ALA A 76 11.18 -18.89 4.49
N GLU A 77 11.01 -20.05 3.85
CA GLU A 77 11.49 -20.27 2.49
C GLU A 77 10.86 -19.29 1.49
N PRO A 78 11.62 -18.82 0.49
CA PRO A 78 11.10 -17.92 -0.54
C PRO A 78 9.89 -18.53 -1.26
N ARG A 79 8.83 -17.73 -1.45
CA ARG A 79 7.67 -18.09 -2.27
C ARG A 79 7.41 -17.01 -3.34
N PRO A 80 6.64 -17.33 -4.38
CA PRO A 80 6.19 -16.33 -5.34
C PRO A 80 5.49 -15.18 -4.62
N HIS A 81 5.97 -13.97 -4.87
CA HIS A 81 5.39 -12.76 -4.31
C HIS A 81 4.01 -12.51 -4.92
N ALA A 82 3.01 -12.35 -4.07
CA ALA A 82 1.60 -12.25 -4.44
C ALA A 82 0.88 -11.23 -3.53
N PRO A 83 1.21 -9.94 -3.62
CA PRO A 83 0.54 -8.91 -2.82
C PRO A 83 -0.95 -8.85 -3.16
N CYS A 84 -1.78 -8.55 -2.17
CA CYS A 84 -3.23 -8.50 -2.37
C CYS A 84 -3.62 -7.34 -3.31
N ILE A 85 -4.06 -7.66 -4.52
CA ILE A 85 -4.48 -6.66 -5.52
C ILE A 85 -5.64 -5.77 -5.02
N PHE A 86 -6.48 -6.29 -4.12
CA PHE A 86 -7.62 -5.54 -3.57
C PHE A 86 -7.19 -4.34 -2.70
N GLU A 87 -5.97 -4.35 -2.15
CA GLU A 87 -5.40 -3.19 -1.47
C GLU A 87 -5.32 -1.99 -2.43
N TYR A 88 -4.80 -2.22 -3.64
CA TYR A 88 -4.68 -1.20 -4.66
C TYR A 88 -6.02 -0.79 -5.28
N VAL A 89 -6.91 -1.76 -5.52
CA VAL A 89 -8.22 -1.50 -6.15
C VAL A 89 -9.11 -0.68 -5.24
N TYR A 90 -9.18 -0.99 -3.95
CA TYR A 90 -10.19 -0.39 -3.08
C TYR A 90 -9.80 -0.24 -1.61
N PHE A 91 -9.15 -1.24 -1.01
CA PHE A 91 -9.08 -1.36 0.44
C PHE A 91 -8.15 -0.33 1.10
N ALA A 92 -6.96 -0.13 0.55
CA ALA A 92 -5.98 0.80 1.11
C ALA A 92 -6.38 2.26 0.83
N ARG A 93 -5.91 3.17 1.67
CA ARG A 93 -6.08 4.60 1.43
C ARG A 93 -5.23 5.05 0.23
N PRO A 94 -5.70 6.02 -0.56
CA PRO A 94 -4.98 6.47 -1.75
C PRO A 94 -3.63 7.13 -1.44
N ASP A 95 -3.48 7.72 -0.26
CA ASP A 95 -2.25 8.35 0.24
C ASP A 95 -1.23 7.36 0.82
N SER A 96 -1.52 6.06 0.79
CA SER A 96 -0.58 5.01 1.18
C SER A 96 0.39 4.61 0.07
N MET A 97 1.59 4.23 0.49
CA MET A 97 2.61 3.52 -0.29
C MET A 97 2.67 2.08 0.20
N ILE A 98 2.45 1.12 -0.70
CA ILE A 98 2.58 -0.32 -0.43
C ILE A 98 3.64 -0.85 -1.40
N GLU A 99 4.74 -1.38 -0.88
CA GLU A 99 5.85 -1.92 -1.68
C GLU A 99 6.34 -0.95 -2.77
N ASP A 100 6.56 0.30 -2.37
CA ASP A 100 6.94 1.42 -3.24
C ASP A 100 5.94 1.76 -4.37
N ILE A 101 4.74 1.17 -4.35
CA ILE A 101 3.63 1.52 -5.24
C ILE A 101 2.69 2.47 -4.50
N SER A 102 2.57 3.68 -5.03
CA SER A 102 1.51 4.62 -4.63
C SER A 102 0.14 4.08 -5.02
N VAL A 103 -0.74 3.91 -4.04
CA VAL A 103 -2.12 3.44 -4.25
C VAL A 103 -2.87 4.42 -5.17
N HIS A 104 -2.74 5.72 -4.95
CA HIS A 104 -3.31 6.74 -5.84
C HIS A 104 -2.84 6.59 -7.30
N LYS A 105 -1.54 6.46 -7.55
CA LYS A 105 -1.01 6.27 -8.91
C LYS A 105 -1.42 4.94 -9.53
N ALA A 106 -1.57 3.89 -8.73
CA ALA A 106 -2.10 2.61 -9.21
C ALA A 106 -3.54 2.78 -9.73
N ARG A 107 -4.40 3.47 -8.96
CA ARG A 107 -5.80 3.73 -9.35
C ARG A 107 -5.93 4.63 -10.58
N MET A 108 -5.08 5.65 -10.72
CA MET A 108 -5.00 6.44 -11.96
C MET A 108 -4.69 5.56 -13.17
N ARG A 109 -3.67 4.70 -13.07
CA ARG A 109 -3.30 3.74 -14.14
C ARG A 109 -4.40 2.74 -14.47
N MET A 110 -5.18 2.30 -13.49
CA MET A 110 -6.37 1.47 -13.73
C MET A 110 -7.40 2.22 -14.59
N GLY A 111 -7.61 3.52 -14.34
CA GLY A 111 -8.48 4.37 -15.14
C GLY A 111 -8.02 4.49 -16.60
N VAL A 112 -6.73 4.75 -16.79
CA VAL A 112 -6.11 4.81 -18.12
C VAL A 112 -6.32 3.50 -18.88
N ALA A 113 -5.95 2.37 -18.27
CA ALA A 113 -6.08 1.05 -18.89
C ALA A 113 -7.54 0.70 -19.23
N LEU A 114 -8.51 1.14 -18.42
CA LEU A 114 -9.93 0.97 -18.69
C LEU A 114 -10.38 1.83 -19.88
N GLY A 115 -9.87 3.05 -20.00
CA GLY A 115 -10.17 3.96 -21.11
C GLY A 115 -9.65 3.41 -22.43
N GLU A 116 -8.40 2.97 -22.45
CA GLU A 116 -7.77 2.33 -23.63
C GLU A 116 -8.54 1.07 -24.04
N LYS A 117 -8.97 0.26 -23.07
CA LYS A 117 -9.82 -0.91 -23.33
C LYS A 117 -11.16 -0.51 -23.94
N LEU A 118 -11.79 0.56 -23.46
CA LEU A 118 -13.07 1.05 -24.00
C LEU A 118 -12.90 1.50 -25.44
N LEU A 119 -11.89 2.33 -25.76
CA LEU A 119 -11.62 2.78 -27.12
C LEU A 119 -11.35 1.62 -28.08
N ARG A 120 -10.64 0.58 -27.62
CA ARG A 120 -10.39 -0.62 -28.43
C ARG A 120 -11.65 -1.42 -28.73
N LEU A 121 -12.59 -1.48 -27.78
CA LEU A 121 -13.82 -2.28 -27.91
C LEU A 121 -14.97 -1.50 -28.56
N ARG A 122 -15.03 -0.19 -28.34
CA ARG A 122 -16.05 0.75 -28.84
C ARG A 122 -15.39 2.10 -29.19
N PRO A 123 -14.73 2.21 -30.35
CA PRO A 123 -14.14 3.48 -30.78
C PRO A 123 -15.20 4.57 -30.98
N ASP A 124 -16.40 4.22 -31.46
CA ASP A 124 -17.52 5.13 -31.67
C ASP A 124 -18.50 5.11 -30.47
N HIS A 125 -17.99 5.36 -29.26
CA HIS A 125 -18.71 5.04 -28.01
C HIS A 125 -19.93 5.93 -27.68
N ASP A 126 -20.09 7.10 -28.31
CA ASP A 126 -21.20 8.05 -28.07
C ASP A 126 -21.43 8.36 -26.56
N ILE A 127 -20.34 8.57 -25.81
CA ILE A 127 -20.39 8.85 -24.36
C ILE A 127 -20.26 10.35 -24.17
N ASP A 128 -21.24 10.98 -23.52
CA ASP A 128 -21.20 12.42 -23.23
C ASP A 128 -20.32 12.78 -22.03
N THR A 129 -20.34 11.93 -20.99
CA THR A 129 -19.71 12.21 -19.70
C THR A 129 -19.39 10.93 -18.95
N VAL A 130 -18.38 11.00 -18.08
CA VAL A 130 -18.04 9.96 -17.10
C VAL A 130 -18.42 10.45 -15.71
N ILE A 131 -19.10 9.61 -14.93
CA ILE A 131 -19.54 9.90 -13.56
C ILE A 131 -19.04 8.77 -12.65
N PRO A 132 -18.22 9.06 -11.61
CA PRO A 132 -17.75 8.05 -10.68
C PRO A 132 -18.84 7.64 -9.70
N ILE A 133 -18.80 6.39 -9.25
CA ILE A 133 -19.48 5.98 -8.01
C ILE A 133 -18.51 6.27 -6.84
N PRO A 134 -18.84 7.21 -5.94
CA PRO A 134 -17.92 7.61 -4.89
C PRO A 134 -17.63 6.48 -3.88
N ASP A 135 -16.51 6.52 -3.17
CA ASP A 135 -15.44 7.55 -3.23
C ASP A 135 -14.19 7.08 -3.99
N THR A 136 -13.86 5.79 -3.92
CA THR A 136 -12.63 5.21 -4.47
C THR A 136 -12.48 5.42 -5.97
N SER A 137 -13.58 5.34 -6.74
CA SER A 137 -13.51 5.36 -8.19
C SER A 137 -13.21 6.74 -8.78
N ARG A 138 -13.29 7.82 -7.99
CA ARG A 138 -13.08 9.20 -8.45
C ARG A 138 -11.77 9.36 -9.22
N THR A 139 -10.67 8.79 -8.72
CA THR A 139 -9.36 8.85 -9.37
C THR A 139 -9.30 8.08 -10.68
N SER A 140 -9.90 6.90 -10.75
CA SER A 140 -9.88 6.07 -11.96
C SER A 140 -10.84 6.62 -13.03
N ALA A 141 -11.99 7.15 -12.61
CA ALA A 141 -12.99 7.72 -13.49
C ALA A 141 -12.51 9.05 -14.10
N LEU A 142 -11.74 9.85 -13.37
CA LEU A 142 -11.09 11.04 -13.91
C LEU A 142 -10.15 10.69 -15.06
N GLU A 143 -9.26 9.71 -14.86
CA GLU A 143 -8.35 9.26 -15.93
C GLU A 143 -9.06 8.59 -17.10
N LEU A 144 -10.16 7.85 -16.82
CA LEU A 144 -11.03 7.33 -17.88
C LEU A 144 -11.58 8.48 -18.74
N ALA A 145 -12.11 9.54 -18.13
CA ALA A 145 -12.66 10.69 -18.83
C ALA A 145 -11.60 11.40 -19.68
N ASN A 146 -10.39 11.56 -19.12
CA ASN A 146 -9.24 12.14 -19.83
C ASN A 146 -8.87 11.33 -21.08
N VAL A 147 -8.80 9.99 -20.95
CA VAL A 147 -8.48 9.10 -22.08
C VAL A 147 -9.55 9.14 -23.18
N LEU A 148 -10.83 9.21 -22.80
CA LEU A 148 -11.93 9.29 -23.76
C LEU A 148 -12.11 10.70 -24.35
N GLY A 149 -11.48 11.73 -23.79
CA GLY A 149 -11.67 13.11 -24.21
C GLY A 149 -13.07 13.67 -23.90
N VAL A 150 -13.72 13.16 -22.86
CA VAL A 150 -15.10 13.55 -22.47
C VAL A 150 -15.13 14.24 -21.11
N LYS A 151 -16.26 14.84 -20.75
CA LYS A 151 -16.40 15.55 -19.46
C LYS A 151 -16.39 14.55 -18.30
N TYR A 152 -15.73 14.93 -17.21
CA TYR A 152 -15.85 14.29 -15.90
C TYR A 152 -16.87 15.07 -15.06
N ARG A 153 -17.79 14.38 -14.39
CA ARG A 153 -18.81 14.99 -13.51
C ARG A 153 -18.94 14.26 -12.19
#